data_AF-A0A3D1F3A0-F1
#
_entry.id   AF-A0A3D1F3A0-F1
#
_cell.length_a   1.000
_cell.length_b   1.000
_cell.length_c   1.000
_cell.angle_alpha   90.00
_cell.angle_beta   90.00
_cell.angle_gamma   90.00
#
_symmetry.space_group_name_H-M   'P 1'
#
loop_
_entity.id
_entity.type
_entity.pdbx_description
1 polymer ?
#
loop_
_entity_poly.entity_id
_entity_poly.type
_entity_poly.pdbx_seq_one_letter_code
_entity_poly.pdbx_strand_id
1 'polypeptide(L)'
;MKRCFQSLLGMVCVLLGSLSVHADELKVISVTSTRTDTHWLYKVLCDKPVEPLVVQCLIDVDANLKSGREGGYDLLVEGDLLYQFNGPDPAGWTWEQIGGITRAFNGNAVTYTVPISHLTSKSLRMQVRLLKSDYSTVLGQMDDVSIQIDDLQRVDQANRVIVPLAPVKANRDLSARKRVQQAKSFYCYYGSGRVGELSAYDMVILHSPQMDVKDIAKLKKQGVVTIGYITVGEDDKLSEGNGNGPDGKASWFFDRDNDGKPDQNGIWKSYYANAMDPLWRENRVKEAVRLVTEEGYDGIFLDTIDTAVLYPETAPGMIQLVRDFRKALPEAPIVLNQGYTLLSQLAPMSDAFMLESFTATYDFQSKQYMLNYPSSMDWHAHKVRQYIEPVLKKNPLTVLVLDYAKPDDFKNIQAAADRAATFGFLFASAPIFLDDVYINDIVGKPDPRWLQKQATPQSMSFTLPEAVNGFPIGTVVMPSTCYGGYTVKPVVDGIANRAALHWSESAWASAEVQGEDVWLAFEFKKPQQGGRLKITWATDQGKAQVSQRYQVQIKVNGVWQDVVDAAGQQINVSMHPLPDTPYSGIRIHQPAGGGPTSRPNLMWIAQVQRIAH
;
A
#
# COMPACT_ATOMS: atom_id res chain seq x y z
N MET A 1 4.87 5.31 -88.52
CA MET A 1 5.07 6.30 -87.44
C MET A 1 5.45 5.55 -86.17
N LYS A 2 6.52 6.04 -85.52
CA LYS A 2 7.19 5.65 -84.25
C LYS A 2 6.31 4.92 -83.22
N ARG A 3 6.76 3.95 -82.40
CA ARG A 3 8.05 3.22 -82.22
C ARG A 3 7.79 2.05 -81.21
N CYS A 4 8.43 0.90 -81.48
CA CYS A 4 9.03 -0.13 -80.57
C CYS A 4 8.18 -0.81 -79.46
N PHE A 5 7.85 -2.12 -79.55
CA PHE A 5 8.62 -3.39 -79.31
C PHE A 5 8.35 -3.96 -77.89
N GLN A 6 7.61 -5.09 -77.78
CA GLN A 6 8.04 -6.46 -77.38
C GLN A 6 8.47 -6.60 -75.90
N SER A 7 8.23 -7.65 -75.12
CA SER A 7 7.49 -8.92 -75.23
C SER A 7 7.70 -9.73 -73.93
N LEU A 8 6.64 -10.40 -73.45
CA LEU A 8 6.56 -11.76 -72.85
C LEU A 8 7.41 -12.26 -71.63
N LEU A 9 6.73 -13.16 -70.88
CA LEU A 9 7.16 -14.10 -69.80
C LEU A 9 7.36 -13.51 -68.39
N GLY A 10 6.81 -14.06 -67.30
CA GLY A 10 6.04 -15.28 -67.08
C GLY A 10 5.92 -15.57 -65.58
N MET A 11 5.25 -16.69 -65.28
CA MET A 11 5.23 -17.43 -64.02
C MET A 11 4.14 -17.11 -62.96
N VAL A 12 3.21 -18.06 -62.89
CA VAL A 12 2.21 -18.29 -61.84
C VAL A 12 2.92 -18.77 -60.57
N CYS A 13 2.60 -18.18 -59.43
CA CYS A 13 2.82 -18.79 -58.11
C CYS A 13 1.52 -18.69 -57.30
N VAL A 14 1.03 -19.84 -56.86
CA VAL A 14 -0.18 -20.04 -56.07
C VAL A 14 0.08 -19.53 -54.64
N LEU A 15 -0.65 -18.49 -54.22
CA LEU A 15 -0.70 -18.06 -52.82
C LEU A 15 -1.95 -18.67 -52.18
N LEU A 16 -1.72 -19.70 -51.36
CA LEU A 16 -2.64 -20.16 -50.32
C LEU A 16 -2.87 -19.00 -49.35
N GLY A 17 -4.04 -18.36 -49.43
CA GLY A 17 -4.46 -17.36 -48.46
C GLY A 17 -4.68 -18.01 -47.10
N SER A 18 -3.78 -17.76 -46.15
CA SER A 18 -4.05 -17.93 -44.74
C SER A 18 -5.14 -16.93 -44.33
N LEU A 19 -6.34 -17.41 -44.07
CA LEU A 19 -7.35 -16.69 -43.30
C LEU A 19 -6.82 -16.52 -41.87
N SER A 20 -6.10 -15.43 -41.62
CA SER A 20 -5.84 -14.93 -40.28
C SER A 20 -7.16 -14.38 -39.72
N VAL A 21 -7.79 -15.16 -38.84
CA VAL A 21 -8.83 -14.67 -37.94
C VAL A 21 -8.19 -13.56 -37.10
N HIS A 22 -8.46 -12.31 -37.46
CA HIS A 22 -8.06 -11.17 -36.65
C HIS A 22 -8.90 -11.25 -35.37
N ALA A 23 -8.25 -11.36 -34.21
CA ALA A 23 -8.94 -11.16 -32.95
C ALA A 23 -9.46 -9.72 -32.95
N ASP A 24 -10.77 -9.53 -32.77
CA ASP A 24 -11.39 -8.19 -32.77
C ASP A 24 -10.72 -7.28 -31.73
N GLU A 25 -10.05 -6.25 -32.23
CA GLU A 25 -9.39 -5.19 -31.46
C GLU A 25 -10.40 -4.53 -30.51
N LEU A 26 -10.01 -4.30 -29.26
CA LEU A 26 -10.85 -3.65 -28.24
C LEU A 26 -11.04 -2.18 -28.60
N LYS A 27 -12.27 -1.65 -28.49
CA LYS A 27 -12.57 -0.28 -28.92
C LYS A 27 -13.18 0.56 -27.82
N VAL A 28 -12.68 1.78 -27.69
CA VAL A 28 -13.37 2.85 -26.97
C VAL A 28 -14.44 3.41 -27.91
N ILE A 29 -15.71 3.32 -27.51
CA ILE A 29 -16.87 3.80 -28.28
C ILE A 29 -16.99 5.31 -28.18
N SER A 30 -16.91 5.86 -26.96
CA SER A 30 -17.11 7.29 -26.73
C SER A 30 -16.55 7.73 -25.39
N VAL A 31 -16.18 9.01 -25.31
CA VAL A 31 -15.98 9.74 -24.07
C VAL A 31 -17.07 10.78 -23.94
N THR A 32 -17.78 10.79 -22.81
CA THR A 32 -18.75 11.84 -22.47
C THR A 32 -18.30 12.54 -21.20
N SER A 33 -18.47 13.86 -21.13
CA SER A 33 -17.93 14.67 -20.04
C SER A 33 -18.97 15.64 -19.47
N THR A 34 -18.92 15.85 -18.17
CA THR A 34 -19.71 16.83 -17.40
C THR A 34 -18.82 17.45 -16.32
N ARG A 35 -19.28 18.48 -15.61
CA ARG A 35 -18.51 19.06 -14.50
C ARG A 35 -19.37 19.43 -13.30
N THR A 36 -18.76 19.54 -12.14
CA THR A 36 -19.25 20.35 -11.01
C THR A 36 -18.43 21.65 -10.97
N ASP A 37 -18.60 22.46 -9.92
CA ASP A 37 -17.73 23.63 -9.72
C ASP A 37 -16.28 23.24 -9.36
N THR A 38 -16.07 22.05 -8.80
CA THR A 38 -14.76 21.60 -8.28
C THR A 38 -14.16 20.41 -9.02
N HIS A 39 -14.95 19.67 -9.80
CA HIS A 39 -14.52 18.43 -10.44
C HIS A 39 -14.98 18.33 -11.90
N TRP A 40 -14.11 17.76 -12.74
CA TRP A 40 -14.43 17.29 -14.08
C TRP A 40 -14.75 15.79 -14.01
N LEU A 41 -15.91 15.42 -14.55
CA LEU A 41 -16.34 14.03 -14.63
C LEU A 41 -16.31 13.60 -16.09
N TYR A 42 -15.71 12.46 -16.40
CA TYR A 42 -15.77 11.89 -17.74
C TYR A 42 -16.03 10.39 -17.70
N LYS A 43 -16.85 9.92 -18.63
CA LYS A 43 -17.24 8.51 -18.80
C LYS A 43 -16.66 7.99 -20.10
N VAL A 44 -15.82 6.96 -19.98
CA VAL A 44 -15.30 6.15 -21.09
C VAL A 44 -16.24 4.97 -21.29
N LEU A 45 -16.80 4.83 -22.49
CA LEU A 45 -17.62 3.69 -22.90
C LEU A 45 -16.82 2.81 -23.87
N CYS A 46 -16.82 1.50 -23.66
CA CYS A 46 -16.11 0.51 -24.47
C CYS A 46 -17.08 -0.48 -25.12
N ASP A 47 -16.63 -1.18 -26.16
CA ASP A 47 -17.39 -2.22 -26.85
C ASP A 47 -17.51 -3.54 -26.06
N LYS A 48 -16.60 -3.75 -25.10
CA LYS A 48 -16.58 -4.91 -24.19
C LYS A 48 -16.54 -4.44 -22.73
N PRO A 49 -16.89 -5.30 -21.76
CA PRO A 49 -16.73 -5.00 -20.33
C PRO A 49 -15.33 -4.48 -20.00
N VAL A 50 -15.27 -3.43 -19.19
CA VAL A 50 -14.00 -2.73 -18.90
C VAL A 50 -13.18 -3.50 -17.86
N GLU A 51 -13.79 -4.29 -16.99
CA GLU A 51 -13.03 -5.20 -16.12
C GLU A 51 -12.69 -6.50 -16.87
N PRO A 52 -11.44 -7.01 -16.81
CA PRO A 52 -10.30 -6.58 -15.98
C PRO A 52 -9.28 -5.66 -16.71
N LEU A 53 -9.69 -4.90 -17.73
CA LEU A 53 -8.80 -4.04 -18.51
C LEU A 53 -8.36 -2.80 -17.72
N VAL A 54 -7.16 -2.30 -18.04
CA VAL A 54 -6.69 -0.99 -17.57
C VAL A 54 -7.16 0.06 -18.57
N VAL A 55 -7.91 1.05 -18.09
CA VAL A 55 -8.18 2.27 -18.84
C VAL A 55 -7.16 3.32 -18.42
N GLN A 56 -6.37 3.79 -19.39
CA GLN A 56 -5.37 4.82 -19.23
C GLN A 56 -5.82 6.07 -19.99
N CYS A 57 -5.85 7.22 -19.32
CA CYS A 57 -6.18 8.49 -19.96
C CYS A 57 -4.99 9.45 -19.84
N LEU A 58 -4.43 9.85 -20.98
CA LEU A 58 -3.38 10.84 -21.08
C LEU A 58 -4.02 12.19 -21.40
N ILE A 59 -3.74 13.22 -20.62
CA ILE A 59 -4.39 14.53 -20.70
C ILE A 59 -3.33 15.61 -20.85
N ASP A 60 -3.46 16.41 -21.90
CA ASP A 60 -2.71 17.62 -22.16
C ASP A 60 -3.49 18.80 -21.55
N VAL A 61 -2.83 19.54 -20.65
CA VAL A 61 -3.42 20.65 -19.90
C VAL A 61 -2.75 21.99 -20.19
N ASP A 62 -1.79 22.08 -21.11
CA ASP A 62 -1.16 23.35 -21.47
C ASP A 62 -1.17 23.65 -22.98
N ALA A 63 -1.69 22.72 -23.79
CA ALA A 63 -1.76 22.75 -25.25
C ALA A 63 -0.38 22.84 -25.95
N ASN A 64 0.71 22.63 -25.22
CA ASN A 64 2.05 22.64 -25.75
C ASN A 64 2.51 21.21 -26.02
N LEU A 65 2.43 20.80 -27.29
CA LEU A 65 2.84 19.47 -27.77
C LEU A 65 4.33 19.12 -27.54
N LYS A 66 5.12 20.06 -27.01
CA LYS A 66 6.54 19.87 -26.67
C LYS A 66 6.79 19.73 -25.16
N SER A 67 5.83 20.05 -24.29
CA SER A 67 5.85 19.69 -22.86
C SER A 67 5.18 18.33 -22.66
N GLY A 68 5.48 17.67 -21.54
CA GLY A 68 4.86 16.40 -21.22
C GLY A 68 5.50 15.18 -21.89
N ARG A 69 4.83 14.04 -21.74
CA ARG A 69 5.19 12.76 -22.36
C ARG A 69 4.92 12.79 -23.87
N GLU A 70 5.57 11.91 -24.62
CA GLU A 70 5.38 11.65 -26.05
C GLU A 70 3.93 11.88 -26.50
N GLY A 71 3.77 12.85 -27.40
CA GLY A 71 2.48 13.32 -27.85
C GLY A 71 1.98 14.59 -27.16
N GLY A 72 2.68 15.11 -26.13
CA GLY A 72 2.36 16.36 -25.46
C GLY A 72 1.46 16.23 -24.24
N TYR A 73 1.56 15.15 -23.47
CA TYR A 73 0.62 14.85 -22.38
C TYR A 73 1.23 15.13 -21.01
N ASP A 74 0.56 15.99 -20.23
CA ASP A 74 1.04 16.49 -18.95
C ASP A 74 0.51 15.70 -17.76
N LEU A 75 -0.69 15.13 -17.88
CA LEU A 75 -1.34 14.34 -16.85
C LEU A 75 -1.65 12.92 -17.34
N LEU A 76 -1.65 11.98 -16.41
CA LEU A 76 -2.00 10.59 -16.63
C LEU A 76 -3.01 10.17 -15.57
N VAL A 77 -4.15 9.67 -16.01
CA VAL A 77 -5.11 8.95 -15.18
C VAL A 77 -4.92 7.46 -15.42
N GLU A 78 -4.66 6.74 -14.33
CA GLU A 78 -4.52 5.30 -14.36
C GLU A 78 -5.03 4.70 -13.05
N GLY A 79 -6.03 3.84 -13.13
CA GLY A 79 -6.65 3.32 -11.92
C GLY A 79 -7.40 4.42 -11.16
N ASP A 80 -7.14 4.52 -9.86
CA ASP A 80 -7.71 5.55 -8.97
C ASP A 80 -6.70 6.70 -8.74
N LEU A 81 -5.73 6.86 -9.64
CA LEU A 81 -4.59 7.75 -9.48
C LEU A 81 -4.48 8.75 -10.62
N LEU A 82 -4.05 9.96 -10.24
CA LEU A 82 -3.66 11.04 -11.13
C LEU A 82 -2.16 11.29 -11.00
N TYR A 83 -1.48 11.33 -12.13
CA TYR A 83 -0.06 11.60 -12.22
C TYR A 83 0.19 12.84 -13.09
N GLN A 84 1.28 13.54 -12.82
CA GLN A 84 1.84 14.62 -13.61
C GLN A 84 3.17 14.19 -14.20
N PHE A 85 3.43 14.58 -15.44
CA PHE A 85 4.71 14.33 -16.07
C PHE A 85 5.78 15.27 -15.49
N ASN A 86 6.88 14.72 -14.99
CA ASN A 86 7.99 15.49 -14.40
C ASN A 86 9.36 15.07 -14.98
N GLY A 87 9.38 14.59 -16.23
CA GLY A 87 10.61 14.14 -16.89
C GLY A 87 11.26 15.18 -17.79
N PRO A 88 12.60 15.16 -17.93
CA PRO A 88 13.29 15.92 -18.96
C PRO A 88 13.21 15.25 -20.35
N ASP A 89 12.88 13.95 -20.40
CA ASP A 89 12.78 13.16 -21.62
C ASP A 89 11.31 12.78 -21.91
N PRO A 90 10.66 13.38 -22.92
CA PRO A 90 9.30 13.05 -23.34
C PRO A 90 9.11 11.58 -23.73
N ALA A 91 10.17 10.89 -24.15
CA ALA A 91 10.11 9.45 -24.48
C ALA A 91 10.25 8.56 -23.23
N GLY A 92 10.70 9.13 -22.11
CA GLY A 92 10.84 8.46 -20.83
C GLY A 92 9.52 8.25 -20.10
N TRP A 93 9.53 7.34 -19.12
CA TRP A 93 8.41 7.15 -18.19
C TRP A 93 8.77 7.76 -16.83
N THR A 94 8.27 8.98 -16.59
CA THR A 94 8.70 9.88 -15.50
C THR A 94 7.47 10.58 -14.88
N TRP A 95 6.48 9.76 -14.56
CA TRP A 95 5.22 10.22 -13.98
C TRP A 95 5.31 10.31 -12.45
N GLU A 96 4.99 11.48 -11.91
CA GLU A 96 4.88 11.76 -10.50
C GLU A 96 3.42 11.72 -10.08
N GLN A 97 3.08 11.00 -9.02
CA GLN A 97 1.70 10.94 -8.53
C GLN A 97 1.35 12.27 -7.84
N ILE A 98 0.26 12.91 -8.27
CA ILE A 98 -0.17 14.21 -7.75
C ILE A 98 -1.53 14.19 -7.05
N GLY A 99 -2.26 13.07 -7.09
CA GLY A 99 -3.52 12.93 -6.37
C GLY A 99 -4.22 11.59 -6.58
N GLY A 100 -5.17 11.29 -5.70
CA GLY A 100 -6.17 10.24 -5.90
C GLY A 100 -7.38 10.80 -6.65
N ILE A 101 -8.06 9.95 -7.42
CA ILE A 101 -9.30 10.28 -8.11
C ILE A 101 -10.31 9.15 -7.90
N THR A 102 -11.61 9.45 -7.99
CA THR A 102 -12.63 8.41 -7.91
C THR A 102 -12.93 7.87 -9.29
N ARG A 103 -13.12 6.55 -9.41
CA ARG A 103 -13.76 5.95 -10.59
C ARG A 103 -14.94 5.05 -10.21
N ALA A 104 -15.91 4.94 -11.10
CA ALA A 104 -17.07 4.07 -10.97
C ALA A 104 -17.28 3.25 -12.24
N PHE A 105 -17.39 1.93 -12.10
CA PHE A 105 -17.66 1.03 -13.22
C PHE A 105 -19.16 0.78 -13.41
N ASN A 106 -19.58 0.63 -14.66
CA ASN A 106 -20.91 0.18 -15.03
C ASN A 106 -20.83 -0.65 -16.32
N GLY A 107 -20.60 -1.96 -16.15
CA GLY A 107 -20.48 -2.91 -17.25
C GLY A 107 -19.31 -2.59 -18.20
N ASN A 108 -19.64 -2.04 -19.37
CA ASN A 108 -18.68 -1.63 -20.39
C ASN A 108 -18.30 -0.15 -20.30
N ALA A 109 -18.57 0.52 -19.20
CA ALA A 109 -18.17 1.90 -18.99
C ALA A 109 -17.44 2.12 -17.66
N VAL A 110 -16.58 3.12 -17.63
CA VAL A 110 -15.95 3.66 -16.42
C VAL A 110 -16.12 5.17 -16.40
N THR A 111 -16.52 5.72 -15.25
CA THR A 111 -16.61 7.16 -15.00
C THR A 111 -15.53 7.57 -14.04
N TYR A 112 -14.75 8.59 -14.39
CA TYR A 112 -13.71 9.19 -13.57
C TYR A 112 -14.14 10.57 -13.07
N THR A 113 -13.74 10.93 -11.87
CA THR A 113 -13.93 12.25 -11.28
C THR A 113 -12.57 12.84 -10.92
N VAL A 114 -12.15 13.88 -11.63
CA VAL A 114 -10.84 14.52 -11.48
C VAL A 114 -11.04 15.93 -10.92
N PRO A 115 -10.32 16.35 -9.86
CA PRO A 115 -10.39 17.72 -9.37
C PRO A 115 -9.93 18.72 -10.44
N ILE A 116 -10.73 19.77 -10.68
CA ILE A 116 -10.41 20.83 -11.65
C ILE A 116 -9.16 21.61 -11.22
N SER A 117 -8.81 21.59 -9.94
CA SER A 117 -7.60 22.26 -9.40
C SER A 117 -6.30 21.74 -10.00
N HIS A 118 -6.27 20.52 -10.56
CA HIS A 118 -5.09 19.98 -11.25
C HIS A 118 -5.02 20.36 -12.73
N LEU A 119 -6.05 21.01 -13.27
CA LEU A 119 -6.11 21.43 -14.68
C LEU A 119 -5.59 22.86 -14.82
N THR A 120 -4.45 23.03 -15.47
CA THR A 120 -3.83 24.35 -15.72
C THR A 120 -4.48 25.10 -16.90
N SER A 121 -5.22 24.39 -17.76
CA SER A 121 -6.01 24.95 -18.87
C SER A 121 -7.49 24.55 -18.78
N LYS A 122 -8.33 25.33 -19.47
CA LYS A 122 -9.75 25.00 -19.70
C LYS A 122 -9.98 24.26 -21.02
N SER A 123 -9.03 24.35 -21.95
CA SER A 123 -9.00 23.57 -23.18
C SER A 123 -8.03 22.42 -23.01
N LEU A 124 -8.57 21.20 -23.02
CA LEU A 124 -7.81 19.97 -22.82
C LEU A 124 -7.83 19.12 -24.08
N ARG A 125 -6.81 18.30 -24.23
CA ARG A 125 -6.78 17.20 -25.19
C ARG A 125 -6.52 15.91 -24.45
N MET A 126 -7.35 14.90 -24.67
CA MET A 126 -7.28 13.63 -23.96
C MET A 126 -7.19 12.45 -24.92
N GLN A 127 -6.28 11.53 -24.66
CA GLN A 127 -6.20 10.25 -25.34
C GLN A 127 -6.52 9.12 -24.37
N VAL A 128 -7.36 8.17 -24.80
CA VAL A 128 -7.73 6.99 -24.00
C VAL A 128 -7.13 5.74 -24.62
N ARG A 129 -6.44 4.96 -23.80
CA ARG A 129 -5.85 3.67 -24.12
C ARG A 129 -6.45 2.58 -23.24
N LEU A 130 -6.71 1.42 -23.83
CA LEU A 130 -7.10 0.18 -23.15
C LEU A 130 -5.89 -0.73 -23.13
N LEU A 131 -5.49 -1.20 -21.94
CA LEU A 131 -4.32 -2.06 -21.77
C LEU A 131 -4.72 -3.38 -21.10
N LYS A 132 -3.85 -4.39 -21.26
CA LYS A 132 -3.88 -5.58 -20.40
C LYS A 132 -3.77 -5.17 -18.93
N SER A 133 -4.32 -6.01 -18.05
CA SER A 133 -4.27 -5.83 -16.59
C SER A 133 -2.86 -5.74 -16.02
N ASP A 134 -1.86 -6.25 -16.74
CA ASP A 134 -0.44 -6.22 -16.38
C ASP A 134 0.32 -5.03 -17.00
N TYR A 135 -0.38 -4.09 -17.63
CA TYR A 135 0.17 -2.89 -18.29
C TYR A 135 1.10 -3.17 -19.47
N SER A 136 1.27 -4.43 -19.87
CA SER A 136 2.30 -4.84 -20.83
C SER A 136 1.95 -4.55 -22.29
N THR A 137 0.67 -4.37 -22.61
CA THR A 137 0.19 -4.29 -24.00
C THR A 137 -1.00 -3.34 -24.11
N VAL A 138 -0.95 -2.40 -25.06
CA VAL A 138 -2.12 -1.62 -25.50
C VAL A 138 -2.98 -2.51 -26.40
N LEU A 139 -4.23 -2.71 -26.01
CA LEU A 139 -5.23 -3.54 -26.67
C LEU A 139 -6.19 -2.73 -27.56
N GLY A 140 -6.26 -1.42 -27.32
CA GLY A 140 -7.10 -0.48 -28.06
C GLY A 140 -6.76 0.95 -27.69
N GLN A 141 -6.92 1.87 -28.63
CA GLN A 141 -6.69 3.30 -28.43
C GLN A 141 -7.69 4.09 -29.26
N MET A 142 -8.19 5.20 -28.73
CA MET A 142 -8.98 6.16 -29.52
C MET A 142 -8.14 7.34 -29.98
N ASP A 143 -8.64 8.03 -31.00
CA ASP A 143 -8.14 9.35 -31.39
C ASP A 143 -8.33 10.36 -30.25
N ASP A 144 -7.49 11.39 -30.26
CA ASP A 144 -7.51 12.44 -29.24
C ASP A 144 -8.87 13.17 -29.21
N VAL A 145 -9.39 13.38 -28.00
CA VAL A 145 -10.64 14.10 -27.73
C VAL A 145 -10.31 15.49 -27.22
N SER A 146 -10.82 16.52 -27.89
CA SER A 146 -10.78 17.90 -27.38
C SER A 146 -11.91 18.16 -26.40
N ILE A 147 -11.61 18.76 -25.25
CA ILE A 147 -12.55 19.02 -24.17
C ILE A 147 -12.43 20.48 -23.74
N GLN A 148 -13.55 21.19 -23.75
CA GLN A 148 -13.65 22.55 -23.22
C GLN A 148 -14.37 22.51 -21.88
N ILE A 149 -13.63 22.61 -20.78
CA ILE A 149 -14.16 22.44 -19.41
C ILE A 149 -15.31 23.42 -19.13
N ASP A 150 -15.22 24.65 -19.61
CA ASP A 150 -16.25 25.65 -19.32
C ASP A 150 -17.57 25.43 -20.07
N ASP A 151 -17.52 24.73 -21.21
CA ASP A 151 -18.68 24.38 -22.02
C ASP A 151 -19.38 23.11 -21.51
N LEU A 152 -18.74 22.36 -20.61
CA LEU A 152 -19.33 21.15 -20.06
C LEU A 152 -20.58 21.46 -19.24
N GLN A 153 -21.62 20.64 -19.45
CA GLN A 153 -22.83 20.67 -18.64
C GLN A 153 -22.46 20.54 -17.16
N ARG A 154 -22.94 21.50 -16.36
CA ARG A 154 -22.84 21.41 -14.91
C ARG A 154 -23.83 20.37 -14.40
N VAL A 155 -23.33 19.41 -13.63
CA VAL A 155 -24.10 18.37 -12.97
C VAL A 155 -23.77 18.42 -11.47
N ASP A 156 -24.78 18.35 -10.63
CA ASP A 156 -24.57 17.99 -9.22
C ASP A 156 -24.14 16.51 -9.20
N GLN A 157 -23.09 16.16 -8.44
CA GLN A 157 -22.48 14.82 -8.49
C GLN A 157 -23.53 13.71 -8.53
N ALA A 158 -23.45 12.87 -9.56
CA ALA A 158 -24.42 11.85 -9.90
C ALA A 158 -24.87 10.98 -8.70
N ASN A 159 -26.18 11.00 -8.42
CA ASN A 159 -27.00 9.93 -7.82
C ASN A 159 -26.38 9.07 -6.71
N ARG A 160 -25.75 9.68 -5.71
CA ARG A 160 -25.72 9.09 -4.37
C ARG A 160 -26.91 9.62 -3.61
N VAL A 161 -27.74 8.71 -3.09
CA VAL A 161 -28.91 9.08 -2.28
C VAL A 161 -28.46 10.02 -1.17
N ILE A 162 -29.03 11.21 -1.09
CA ILE A 162 -28.78 12.13 0.02
C ILE A 162 -29.21 11.41 1.29
N VAL A 163 -28.24 11.09 2.15
CA VAL A 163 -28.51 10.45 3.42
C VAL A 163 -28.95 11.52 4.41
N PRO A 164 -30.14 11.40 5.02
CA PRO A 164 -30.56 12.33 6.07
C PRO A 164 -29.63 12.20 7.28
N LEU A 165 -29.52 13.26 8.08
CA LEU A 165 -28.76 13.21 9.33
C LEU A 165 -29.34 12.13 10.25
N ALA A 166 -28.45 11.33 10.84
CA ALA A 166 -28.79 10.41 11.91
C ALA A 166 -29.31 11.17 13.14
N PRO A 167 -30.09 10.52 14.03
CA PRO A 167 -30.52 11.13 15.28
C PRO A 167 -29.34 11.62 16.13
N VAL A 168 -29.57 12.71 16.85
CA VAL A 168 -28.61 13.25 17.81
C VAL A 168 -28.18 12.17 18.80
N LYS A 169 -26.87 12.03 19.02
CA LYS A 169 -26.27 11.10 19.97
C LYS A 169 -26.75 11.40 21.40
N ALA A 170 -27.23 10.37 22.10
CA ALA A 170 -27.76 10.51 23.46
C ALA A 170 -26.72 11.02 24.48
N ASN A 171 -25.43 10.79 24.23
CA ASN A 171 -24.33 11.23 25.07
C ASN A 171 -23.69 12.56 24.61
N ARG A 172 -24.34 13.33 23.71
CA ARG A 172 -23.78 14.56 23.14
C ARG A 172 -23.33 15.61 24.16
N ASP A 173 -23.94 15.60 25.35
CA ASP A 173 -23.68 16.57 26.41
C ASP A 173 -22.49 16.16 27.31
N LEU A 174 -21.91 14.96 27.11
CA LEU A 174 -20.65 14.57 27.75
C LEU A 174 -19.45 15.22 27.06
N SER A 175 -18.34 15.34 27.81
CA SER A 175 -17.07 15.80 27.22
C SER A 175 -16.65 14.91 26.05
N ALA A 176 -15.97 15.49 25.05
CA ALA A 176 -15.51 14.77 23.87
C ALA A 176 -14.68 13.53 24.24
N ARG A 177 -13.81 13.63 25.26
CA ARG A 177 -13.01 12.50 25.77
C ARG A 177 -13.87 11.38 26.32
N LYS A 178 -14.95 11.71 27.04
CA LYS A 178 -15.91 10.70 27.54
C LYS A 178 -16.73 10.08 26.41
N ARG A 179 -17.06 10.85 25.37
CA ARG A 179 -17.71 10.33 24.16
C ARG A 179 -16.80 9.36 23.40
N VAL A 180 -15.49 9.65 23.28
CA VAL A 180 -14.51 8.70 22.71
C VAL A 180 -14.46 7.39 23.52
N GLN A 181 -14.38 7.48 24.85
CA GLN A 181 -14.39 6.29 25.73
C GLN A 181 -15.66 5.44 25.62
N GLN A 182 -16.78 6.03 25.19
CA GLN A 182 -18.08 5.36 25.04
C GLN A 182 -18.42 5.02 23.59
N ALA A 183 -17.54 5.37 22.64
CA ALA A 183 -17.80 5.20 21.22
C ALA A 183 -17.97 3.71 20.90
N LYS A 184 -18.95 3.41 20.04
CA LYS A 184 -19.20 2.06 19.52
C LYS A 184 -18.91 1.95 18.04
N SER A 185 -18.73 3.08 17.37
CA SER A 185 -18.40 3.15 15.96
C SER A 185 -17.49 4.33 15.69
N PHE A 186 -16.60 4.17 14.72
CA PHE A 186 -15.81 5.26 14.19
C PHE A 186 -15.68 5.13 12.68
N TYR A 187 -15.27 6.21 12.02
CA TYR A 187 -14.90 6.18 10.61
C TYR A 187 -13.78 7.16 10.30
N CYS A 188 -12.95 6.87 9.30
CA CYS A 188 -11.90 7.76 8.82
C CYS A 188 -12.24 8.23 7.40
N TYR A 189 -12.26 9.54 7.16
CA TYR A 189 -12.69 10.12 5.88
C TYR A 189 -11.95 11.41 5.55
N TYR A 190 -11.17 11.40 4.47
CA TYR A 190 -10.38 12.53 4.00
C TYR A 190 -10.97 13.21 2.76
N GLY A 191 -12.20 12.86 2.37
CA GLY A 191 -12.94 13.60 1.34
C GLY A 191 -13.74 14.79 1.90
N SER A 192 -14.70 15.28 1.12
CA SER A 192 -15.56 16.42 1.45
C SER A 192 -17.05 16.04 1.50
N GLY A 193 -17.85 16.78 2.28
CA GLY A 193 -19.29 16.53 2.40
C GLY A 193 -19.62 15.26 3.19
N ARG A 194 -20.51 14.41 2.66
CA ARG A 194 -20.95 13.13 3.29
C ARG A 194 -21.47 13.24 4.72
N VAL A 195 -21.96 14.41 5.13
CA VAL A 195 -22.42 14.70 6.50
C VAL A 195 -23.52 13.74 6.95
N GLY A 196 -24.43 13.38 6.05
CA GLY A 196 -25.49 12.41 6.29
C GLY A 196 -24.93 11.06 6.71
N GLU A 197 -24.07 10.47 5.88
CA GLU A 197 -23.39 9.21 6.15
C GLU A 197 -22.53 9.27 7.42
N LEU A 198 -21.70 10.31 7.56
CA LEU A 198 -20.79 10.49 8.69
C LEU A 198 -21.52 10.67 10.02
N SER A 199 -22.73 11.23 10.01
CA SER A 199 -23.53 11.45 11.23
C SER A 199 -23.96 10.16 11.93
N ALA A 200 -23.94 9.02 11.23
CA ALA A 200 -24.25 7.72 11.80
C ALA A 200 -23.19 7.23 12.82
N TYR A 201 -21.95 7.71 12.70
CA TYR A 201 -20.83 7.29 13.55
C TYR A 201 -20.76 8.06 14.87
N ASP A 202 -20.18 7.45 15.92
CA ASP A 202 -19.98 8.15 17.20
C ASP A 202 -18.75 9.08 17.16
N MET A 203 -17.74 8.70 16.37
CA MET A 203 -16.51 9.44 16.15
C MET A 203 -16.11 9.41 14.68
N VAL A 204 -15.61 10.53 14.15
CA VAL A 204 -15.06 10.57 12.79
C VAL A 204 -13.71 11.28 12.79
N ILE A 205 -12.76 10.72 12.04
CA ILE A 205 -11.44 11.31 11.80
C ILE A 205 -11.46 11.94 10.41
N LEU A 206 -11.19 13.24 10.32
CA LEU A 206 -11.39 14.05 9.10
C LEU A 206 -10.14 14.88 8.78
N HIS A 207 -10.01 15.29 7.52
CA HIS A 207 -8.89 16.10 7.03
C HIS A 207 -9.35 17.48 6.53
N SER A 208 -8.91 18.55 7.20
CA SER A 208 -9.41 19.92 7.01
C SER A 208 -9.14 20.60 5.67
N PRO A 209 -8.06 20.28 4.91
CA PRO A 209 -7.97 20.75 3.54
C PRO A 209 -9.17 20.33 2.68
N GLN A 210 -9.91 19.30 3.08
CA GLN A 210 -11.05 18.75 2.32
C GLN A 210 -12.41 18.94 3.00
N MET A 211 -12.48 18.90 4.34
CA MET A 211 -13.75 19.05 5.06
C MET A 211 -14.07 20.52 5.37
N ASP A 212 -15.26 21.00 4.97
CA ASP A 212 -15.74 22.35 5.30
C ASP A 212 -16.07 22.48 6.79
N VAL A 213 -15.64 23.57 7.43
CA VAL A 213 -15.93 23.91 8.84
C VAL A 213 -17.44 23.91 9.17
N LYS A 214 -18.30 24.22 8.20
CA LYS A 214 -19.77 24.14 8.36
C LYS A 214 -20.24 22.70 8.49
N ASP A 215 -19.59 21.77 7.82
CA ASP A 215 -19.93 20.34 7.89
C ASP A 215 -19.43 19.73 9.20
N ILE A 216 -18.25 20.14 9.67
CA ILE A 216 -17.75 19.83 11.03
C ILE A 216 -18.76 20.29 12.08
N ALA A 217 -19.25 21.55 11.97
CA ALA A 217 -20.23 22.09 12.91
C ALA A 217 -21.57 21.32 12.88
N LYS A 218 -22.03 20.86 11.71
CA LYS A 218 -23.23 20.02 11.58
C LYS A 218 -23.06 18.68 12.31
N LEU A 219 -21.93 17.99 12.11
CA LEU A 219 -21.63 16.72 12.77
C LEU A 219 -21.58 16.87 14.30
N LYS A 220 -20.91 17.91 14.79
CA LYS A 220 -20.85 18.22 16.22
C LYS A 220 -22.22 18.50 16.82
N LYS A 221 -23.10 19.19 16.09
CA LYS A 221 -24.49 19.42 16.53
C LYS A 221 -25.28 18.12 16.69
N GLN A 222 -24.94 17.08 15.91
CA GLN A 222 -25.49 15.73 16.09
C GLN A 222 -24.84 14.96 17.23
N GLY A 223 -23.79 15.48 17.88
CA GLY A 223 -23.08 14.82 18.97
C GLY A 223 -21.98 13.86 18.51
N VAL A 224 -21.64 13.84 17.22
CA VAL A 224 -20.47 13.11 16.69
C VAL A 224 -19.20 13.78 17.21
N VAL A 225 -18.22 12.98 17.65
CA VAL A 225 -16.89 13.50 17.98
C VAL A 225 -16.10 13.70 16.69
N THR A 226 -15.77 14.95 16.35
CA THR A 226 -14.95 15.25 15.16
C THR A 226 -13.48 15.36 15.55
N ILE A 227 -12.63 14.54 14.94
CA ILE A 227 -11.18 14.50 15.18
C ILE A 227 -10.46 14.99 13.93
N GLY A 228 -9.59 16.00 14.07
CA GLY A 228 -8.82 16.55 12.96
C GLY A 228 -7.48 15.83 12.76
N TYR A 229 -7.19 15.42 11.53
CA TYR A 229 -5.91 14.82 11.15
C TYR A 229 -4.75 15.80 11.30
N ILE A 230 -3.64 15.32 11.87
CA ILE A 230 -2.34 15.99 11.86
C ILE A 230 -1.21 14.95 11.78
N THR A 231 -0.28 15.13 10.85
CA THR A 231 0.96 14.33 10.80
C THR A 231 2.00 14.91 11.76
N VAL A 232 2.69 14.04 12.53
CA VAL A 232 3.63 14.47 13.60
C VAL A 232 5.07 13.98 13.41
N GLY A 233 5.30 12.99 12.57
CA GLY A 233 6.62 12.50 12.15
C GLY A 233 7.00 12.87 10.71
N GLU A 234 6.05 13.39 9.93
CA GLU A 234 6.26 13.80 8.53
C GLU A 234 5.57 15.14 8.23
N ASP A 235 6.00 15.82 7.17
CA ASP A 235 5.34 17.00 6.61
C ASP A 235 4.98 16.76 5.14
N ASP A 236 3.75 17.04 4.75
CA ASP A 236 3.28 16.94 3.35
C ASP A 236 3.80 18.10 2.49
N LYS A 237 4.41 19.10 3.13
CA LYS A 237 4.96 20.31 2.50
C LYS A 237 6.43 20.48 2.87
N LEU A 238 7.24 20.87 1.90
CA LEU A 238 8.58 21.38 2.15
C LEU A 238 8.50 22.83 2.66
N SER A 239 8.39 22.99 3.97
CA SER A 239 8.44 24.31 4.59
C SER A 239 9.84 24.91 4.51
N GLU A 240 9.95 26.19 4.13
CA GLU A 240 11.22 26.94 4.21
C GLU A 240 11.70 27.09 5.67
N GLY A 241 10.78 27.12 6.64
CA GLY A 241 11.08 27.21 8.07
C GLY A 241 12.11 28.30 8.42
N ASN A 242 13.21 27.89 9.06
CA ASN A 242 14.32 28.76 9.45
C ASN A 242 15.49 28.76 8.46
N GLY A 243 15.40 28.04 7.35
CA GLY A 243 16.43 27.95 6.33
C GLY A 243 17.69 27.16 6.71
N ASN A 244 17.70 26.48 7.85
CA ASN A 244 18.89 25.77 8.36
C ASN A 244 18.88 24.26 8.08
N GLY A 245 17.82 23.76 7.43
CA GLY A 245 17.71 22.38 6.99
C GLY A 245 18.37 22.14 5.62
N PRO A 246 18.31 20.89 5.14
CA PRO A 246 18.77 20.56 3.79
C PRO A 246 18.04 21.38 2.72
N ASP A 247 18.74 21.73 1.64
CA ASP A 247 18.28 22.63 0.58
C ASP A 247 17.73 23.99 1.07
N GLY A 248 18.22 24.47 2.22
CA GLY A 248 17.74 25.72 2.83
C GLY A 248 16.29 25.65 3.31
N LYS A 249 15.78 24.46 3.61
CA LYS A 249 14.44 24.24 4.19
C LYS A 249 14.46 24.34 5.71
N ALA A 250 13.34 23.98 6.34
CA ALA A 250 13.23 23.95 7.79
C ALA A 250 14.22 22.97 8.43
N SER A 251 14.81 23.35 9.57
CA SER A 251 15.82 22.55 10.29
C SER A 251 15.36 21.18 10.78
N TRP A 252 14.06 20.93 10.78
CA TRP A 252 13.52 19.65 11.21
C TRP A 252 13.55 18.58 10.13
N PHE A 253 13.79 18.91 8.87
CA PHE A 253 13.89 17.88 7.84
C PHE A 253 15.19 17.09 7.96
N PHE A 254 15.09 15.77 7.79
CA PHE A 254 16.25 14.89 7.75
C PHE A 254 16.98 14.96 6.40
N ASP A 255 18.28 14.68 6.44
CA ASP A 255 19.16 14.43 5.29
C ASP A 255 20.11 13.30 5.72
N ARG A 256 19.57 12.08 5.81
CA ARG A 256 20.31 10.94 6.37
C ARG A 256 21.30 10.37 5.36
N ASP A 257 21.01 10.48 4.08
CA ASP A 257 21.90 10.03 3.01
C ASP A 257 22.98 11.07 2.63
N ASN A 258 22.89 12.29 3.17
CA ASN A 258 23.82 13.41 2.96
C ASN A 258 23.87 13.87 1.49
N ASP A 259 22.74 13.82 0.79
CA ASP A 259 22.63 14.32 -0.58
C ASP A 259 22.31 15.83 -0.65
N GLY A 260 22.11 16.46 0.51
CA GLY A 260 21.81 17.88 0.66
C GLY A 260 20.32 18.21 0.53
N LYS A 261 19.43 17.21 0.45
CA LYS A 261 17.99 17.37 0.29
C LYS A 261 17.21 16.72 1.44
N PRO A 262 15.98 17.19 1.69
CA PRO A 262 15.07 16.53 2.63
C PRO A 262 14.77 15.06 2.27
N ASP A 263 14.95 14.14 3.21
CA ASP A 263 14.58 12.72 3.07
C ASP A 263 13.05 12.60 2.82
N GLN A 264 12.66 11.92 1.74
CA GLN A 264 11.27 11.76 1.34
C GLN A 264 10.75 10.33 1.56
N ASN A 265 9.50 10.21 2.02
CA ASN A 265 8.76 8.96 2.06
C ASN A 265 8.43 8.51 0.62
N GLY A 266 8.94 7.33 0.23
CA GLY A 266 8.83 6.82 -1.14
C GLY A 266 7.41 6.52 -1.61
N ILE A 267 6.47 6.25 -0.68
CA ILE A 267 5.07 5.93 -0.99
C ILE A 267 4.22 7.20 -0.98
N TRP A 268 4.25 7.94 0.13
CA TRP A 268 3.35 9.08 0.36
C TRP A 268 3.88 10.42 -0.15
N LYS A 269 5.16 10.48 -0.53
CA LYS A 269 5.84 11.68 -1.04
C LYS A 269 5.91 12.85 -0.04
N SER A 270 5.57 12.61 1.21
CA SER A 270 5.84 13.45 2.38
C SER A 270 7.31 13.41 2.77
N TYR A 271 7.73 14.32 3.66
CA TYR A 271 9.12 14.46 4.11
C TYR A 271 9.25 14.14 5.58
N TYR A 272 10.27 13.36 5.95
CA TYR A 272 10.48 12.97 7.35
C TYR A 272 10.92 14.16 8.20
N ALA A 273 10.28 14.35 9.34
CA ALA A 273 10.50 15.47 10.24
C ALA A 273 11.02 15.01 11.62
N ASN A 274 11.99 15.74 12.13
CA ASN A 274 12.67 15.44 13.38
C ASN A 274 11.88 15.94 14.58
N ALA A 275 11.22 15.03 15.30
CA ALA A 275 10.48 15.35 16.51
C ALA A 275 11.36 15.91 17.67
N MET A 276 12.68 15.78 17.59
CA MET A 276 13.60 16.43 18.54
C MET A 276 13.76 17.93 18.30
N ASP A 277 13.46 18.43 17.10
CA ASP A 277 13.55 19.86 16.80
C ASP A 277 12.40 20.62 17.52
N PRO A 278 12.71 21.60 18.39
CA PRO A 278 11.69 22.38 19.09
C PRO A 278 10.81 23.21 18.13
N LEU A 279 11.33 23.67 16.99
CA LEU A 279 10.54 24.42 16.01
C LEU A 279 9.50 23.54 15.33
N TRP A 280 9.81 22.27 15.08
CA TRP A 280 8.83 21.30 14.59
C TRP A 280 7.72 21.08 15.61
N ARG A 281 8.09 20.84 16.87
CA ARG A 281 7.09 20.63 17.93
C ARG A 281 6.19 21.85 18.12
N GLU A 282 6.78 23.06 18.13
CA GLU A 282 6.01 24.30 18.21
C GLU A 282 5.06 24.45 17.02
N ASN A 283 5.53 24.17 15.79
CA ASN A 283 4.74 24.24 14.58
C ASN A 283 3.52 23.29 14.65
N ARG A 284 3.76 22.02 15.02
CA ARG A 284 2.69 21.02 15.12
C ARG A 284 1.69 21.36 16.24
N VAL A 285 2.15 21.84 17.39
CA VAL A 285 1.26 22.30 18.48
C VAL A 285 0.39 23.47 18.04
N LYS A 286 0.94 24.45 17.30
CA LYS A 286 0.16 25.54 16.72
C LYS A 286 -0.93 25.03 15.77
N GLU A 287 -0.59 24.07 14.91
CA GLU A 287 -1.58 23.49 13.99
C GLU A 287 -2.69 22.75 14.74
N ALA A 288 -2.35 21.94 15.75
CA ALA A 288 -3.35 21.27 16.57
C ALA A 288 -4.29 22.25 17.30
N VAL A 289 -3.75 23.37 17.81
CA VAL A 289 -4.55 24.43 18.41
C VAL A 289 -5.48 25.04 17.37
N ARG A 290 -4.98 25.38 16.17
CA ARG A 290 -5.75 25.92 15.05
C ARG A 290 -6.94 25.00 14.68
N LEU A 291 -6.70 23.70 14.53
CA LEU A 291 -7.74 22.70 14.25
C LEU A 291 -8.86 22.73 15.30
N VAL A 292 -8.52 22.74 16.59
CA VAL A 292 -9.51 22.70 17.67
C VAL A 292 -10.22 24.04 17.87
N THR A 293 -9.49 25.16 17.88
CA THR A 293 -10.04 26.46 18.28
C THR A 293 -10.61 27.27 17.13
N GLU A 294 -10.05 27.15 15.93
CA GLU A 294 -10.46 27.94 14.76
C GLU A 294 -11.39 27.15 13.83
N GLU A 295 -11.06 25.89 13.54
CA GLU A 295 -11.89 25.02 12.68
C GLU A 295 -12.96 24.25 13.46
N GLY A 296 -12.84 24.21 14.79
CA GLY A 296 -13.88 23.72 15.67
C GLY A 296 -13.91 22.20 15.84
N TYR A 297 -12.83 21.48 15.56
CA TYR A 297 -12.72 20.06 15.90
C TYR A 297 -12.85 19.81 17.40
N ASP A 298 -13.32 18.63 17.79
CA ASP A 298 -13.33 18.20 19.19
C ASP A 298 -11.95 17.71 19.66
N GLY A 299 -11.16 17.11 18.76
CA GLY A 299 -9.86 16.53 19.07
C GLY A 299 -8.93 16.40 17.88
N ILE A 300 -7.79 15.75 18.08
CA ILE A 300 -6.74 15.56 17.08
C ILE A 300 -6.34 14.09 16.91
N PHE A 301 -6.03 13.71 15.68
CA PHE A 301 -5.52 12.40 15.29
C PHE A 301 -4.08 12.56 14.84
N LEU A 302 -3.16 11.93 15.56
CA LEU A 302 -1.73 12.04 15.37
C LEU A 302 -1.24 10.91 14.47
N ASP A 303 -0.99 11.22 13.20
CA ASP A 303 -0.41 10.28 12.24
C ASP A 303 1.12 10.30 12.26
N THR A 304 1.75 9.27 11.69
CA THR A 304 3.21 9.14 11.50
C THR A 304 4.03 9.14 12.80
N ILE A 305 3.44 8.67 13.91
CA ILE A 305 4.17 8.45 15.17
C ILE A 305 5.28 7.41 14.99
N ASP A 306 5.04 6.41 14.15
CA ASP A 306 5.97 5.33 13.82
C ASP A 306 7.15 5.75 12.95
N THR A 307 7.23 7.00 12.47
CA THR A 307 8.50 7.57 11.99
C THR A 307 9.59 7.45 13.07
N ALA A 308 9.23 7.46 14.36
CA ALA A 308 10.16 7.20 15.46
C ALA A 308 10.66 5.73 15.53
N VAL A 309 10.10 4.81 14.74
CA VAL A 309 10.67 3.46 14.51
C VAL A 309 11.77 3.52 13.45
N LEU A 310 11.60 4.36 12.41
CA LEU A 310 12.58 4.58 11.36
C LEU A 310 13.74 5.50 11.80
N TYR A 311 13.45 6.46 12.68
CA TYR A 311 14.41 7.35 13.34
C TYR A 311 14.30 7.21 14.88
N PRO A 312 14.80 6.09 15.46
CA PRO A 312 14.69 5.80 16.91
C PRO A 312 15.20 6.90 17.83
N GLU A 313 16.21 7.66 17.37
CA GLU A 313 16.76 8.83 18.03
C GLU A 313 15.73 9.93 18.31
N THR A 314 14.61 9.95 17.57
CA THR A 314 13.54 10.94 17.74
C THR A 314 12.49 10.58 18.78
N ALA A 315 12.49 9.34 19.28
CA ALA A 315 11.47 8.86 20.22
C ALA A 315 11.26 9.79 21.43
N PRO A 316 12.31 10.34 22.10
CA PRO A 316 12.11 11.29 23.20
C PRO A 316 11.36 12.57 22.77
N GLY A 317 11.66 13.07 21.57
CA GLY A 317 11.04 14.25 20.98
C GLY A 317 9.57 14.00 20.63
N MET A 318 9.26 12.82 20.08
CA MET A 318 7.89 12.40 19.81
C MET A 318 7.05 12.31 21.10
N ILE A 319 7.61 11.73 22.16
CA ILE A 319 6.95 11.68 23.49
C ILE A 319 6.73 13.09 24.04
N GLN A 320 7.71 13.98 23.89
CA GLN A 320 7.58 15.37 24.31
C GLN A 320 6.52 16.11 23.51
N LEU A 321 6.42 15.88 22.21
CA LEU A 321 5.40 16.47 21.35
C LEU A 321 3.99 16.09 21.80
N VAL A 322 3.73 14.80 22.09
CA VAL A 322 2.42 14.37 22.62
C VAL A 322 2.12 15.01 23.99
N ARG A 323 3.14 15.20 24.82
CA ARG A 323 3.00 15.94 26.09
C ARG A 323 2.64 17.41 25.87
N ASP A 324 3.27 18.04 24.88
CA ASP A 324 3.02 19.44 24.52
C ASP A 324 1.59 19.61 23.97
N PHE A 325 1.10 18.68 23.15
CA PHE A 325 -0.30 18.64 22.72
C PHE A 325 -1.26 18.51 23.90
N ARG A 326 -1.03 17.55 24.80
CA ARG A 326 -1.90 17.36 25.97
C ARG A 326 -1.92 18.60 26.87
N LYS A 327 -0.80 19.31 26.99
CA LYS A 327 -0.72 20.57 27.73
C LYS A 327 -1.50 21.71 27.05
N ALA A 328 -1.40 21.83 25.73
CA ALA A 328 -2.11 22.86 24.96
C ALA A 328 -3.61 22.59 24.84
N LEU A 329 -4.01 21.31 24.83
CA LEU A 329 -5.37 20.84 24.57
C LEU A 329 -5.84 19.83 25.65
N PRO A 330 -6.03 20.26 26.90
CA PRO A 330 -6.31 19.35 28.03
C PRO A 330 -7.62 18.56 27.87
N GLU A 331 -8.64 19.19 27.27
CA GLU A 331 -9.99 18.62 27.09
C GLU A 331 -10.20 17.94 25.74
N ALA A 332 -9.27 18.10 24.80
CA ALA A 332 -9.38 17.50 23.47
C ALA A 332 -9.03 16.00 23.54
N PRO A 333 -9.77 15.12 22.85
CA PRO A 333 -9.31 13.77 22.60
C PRO A 333 -8.03 13.77 21.76
N ILE A 334 -7.08 12.92 22.13
CA ILE A 334 -5.88 12.64 21.34
C ILE A 334 -5.96 11.18 20.89
N VAL A 335 -5.99 10.97 19.58
CA VAL A 335 -6.00 9.65 18.94
C VAL A 335 -4.63 9.41 18.32
N LEU A 336 -3.98 8.31 18.66
CA LEU A 336 -2.66 7.94 18.13
C LEU A 336 -2.83 7.00 16.93
N ASN A 337 -2.08 7.18 15.84
CA ASN A 337 -1.93 6.17 14.79
C ASN A 337 -0.60 5.43 14.93
N GLN A 338 -0.63 4.09 14.95
CA GLN A 338 0.59 3.27 14.97
C GLN A 338 1.57 3.64 16.10
N GLY A 339 2.85 3.30 15.99
CA GLY A 339 3.85 3.68 17.01
C GLY A 339 3.84 2.82 18.29
N TYR A 340 3.48 1.54 18.16
CA TYR A 340 3.35 0.56 19.25
C TYR A 340 4.47 0.57 20.30
N THR A 341 5.71 0.80 19.87
CA THR A 341 6.91 0.79 20.74
C THR A 341 6.91 1.93 21.75
N LEU A 342 6.21 3.03 21.46
CA LEU A 342 6.07 4.19 22.35
C LEU A 342 4.77 4.17 23.16
N LEU A 343 3.84 3.27 22.86
CA LEU A 343 2.46 3.30 23.37
C LEU A 343 2.37 3.35 24.90
N SER A 344 3.24 2.65 25.62
CA SER A 344 3.25 2.65 27.10
C SER A 344 3.51 4.03 27.71
N GLN A 345 4.25 4.89 27.00
CA GLN A 345 4.59 6.25 27.40
C GLN A 345 3.56 7.28 26.90
N LEU A 346 2.93 7.02 25.75
CA LEU A 346 1.95 7.92 25.12
C LEU A 346 0.53 7.73 25.65
N ALA A 347 0.17 6.50 26.04
CA ALA A 347 -1.19 6.15 26.47
C ALA A 347 -1.74 7.01 27.62
N PRO A 348 -0.98 7.38 28.67
CA PRO A 348 -1.49 8.24 29.74
C PRO A 348 -1.95 9.63 29.28
N MET A 349 -1.52 10.05 28.08
CA MET A 349 -1.82 11.37 27.50
C MET A 349 -2.81 11.28 26.34
N SER A 350 -3.38 10.09 26.07
CA SER A 350 -4.16 9.81 24.88
C SER A 350 -5.49 9.16 25.23
N ASP A 351 -6.43 9.13 24.28
CA ASP A 351 -7.80 8.65 24.49
C ASP A 351 -8.16 7.46 23.57
N ALA A 352 -7.50 7.35 22.42
CA ALA A 352 -7.62 6.22 21.51
C ALA A 352 -6.31 5.90 20.78
N PHE A 353 -6.23 4.68 20.24
CA PHE A 353 -5.07 4.16 19.50
C PHE A 353 -5.54 3.37 18.28
N MET A 354 -5.03 3.69 17.10
CA MET A 354 -5.42 3.08 15.83
C MET A 354 -4.35 2.14 15.29
N LEU A 355 -4.85 1.03 14.73
CA LEU A 355 -4.12 0.00 13.99
C LEU A 355 -4.47 0.10 12.50
N GLU A 356 -3.45 0.10 11.64
CA GLU A 356 -3.63 0.21 10.19
C GLU A 356 -2.53 -0.57 9.43
N SER A 357 -2.83 -1.50 8.52
CA SER A 357 -4.03 -2.33 8.47
C SER A 357 -3.87 -3.54 9.39
N PHE A 358 -4.95 -4.06 9.97
CA PHE A 358 -4.92 -5.20 10.88
C PHE A 358 -5.24 -6.51 10.16
N THR A 359 -6.28 -6.56 9.34
CA THR A 359 -6.80 -7.81 8.72
C THR A 359 -7.00 -7.71 7.22
N ALA A 360 -7.72 -6.71 6.71
CA ALA A 360 -7.85 -6.42 5.28
C ALA A 360 -7.00 -5.18 4.92
N THR A 361 -6.27 -5.27 3.81
CA THR A 361 -5.24 -4.31 3.41
C THR A 361 -5.32 -3.98 1.94
N TYR A 362 -4.72 -2.86 1.57
CA TYR A 362 -4.34 -2.57 0.20
C TYR A 362 -2.85 -2.91 0.03
N ASP A 363 -2.54 -3.80 -0.89
CA ASP A 363 -1.16 -4.08 -1.28
C ASP A 363 -0.74 -3.08 -2.36
N PHE A 364 0.10 -2.11 -1.99
CA PHE A 364 0.60 -1.08 -2.89
C PHE A 364 1.44 -1.64 -4.06
N GLN A 365 1.99 -2.84 -3.91
CA GLN A 365 2.76 -3.49 -4.96
C GLN A 365 1.84 -4.08 -6.03
N SER A 366 0.90 -4.95 -5.64
CA SER A 366 -0.07 -5.53 -6.59
C SER A 366 -1.23 -4.59 -6.95
N LYS A 367 -1.35 -3.45 -6.24
CA LYS A 367 -2.47 -2.51 -6.33
C LYS A 367 -3.82 -3.19 -6.08
N GLN A 368 -3.87 -4.17 -5.18
CA GLN A 368 -5.06 -4.96 -4.87
C GLN A 368 -5.49 -4.80 -3.42
N TYR A 369 -6.81 -4.80 -3.21
CA TYR A 369 -7.39 -5.06 -1.90
C TYR A 369 -7.37 -6.55 -1.62
N MET A 370 -6.89 -6.94 -0.44
CA MET A 370 -6.77 -8.33 -0.04
C MET A 370 -6.81 -8.50 1.48
N LEU A 371 -7.02 -9.72 1.96
CA LEU A 371 -6.66 -10.03 3.35
C LEU A 371 -5.14 -10.01 3.50
N ASN A 372 -4.66 -9.51 4.63
CA ASN A 372 -3.27 -9.60 5.03
C ASN A 372 -2.79 -11.05 4.98
N TYR A 373 -1.51 -11.25 4.65
CA TYR A 373 -0.90 -12.57 4.70
C TYR A 373 -1.05 -13.18 6.11
N PRO A 374 -1.22 -14.50 6.23
CA PRO A 374 -1.32 -15.16 7.53
C PRO A 374 -0.18 -14.81 8.51
N SER A 375 1.05 -14.68 8.00
CA SER A 375 2.21 -14.24 8.80
C SER A 375 2.09 -12.80 9.30
N SER A 376 1.54 -11.88 8.49
CA SER A 376 1.27 -10.51 8.91
C SER A 376 0.18 -10.47 9.99
N MET A 377 -0.88 -11.28 9.87
CA MET A 377 -1.91 -11.38 10.91
C MET A 377 -1.36 -11.93 12.24
N ASP A 378 -0.45 -12.91 12.17
CA ASP A 378 0.24 -13.43 13.37
C ASP A 378 1.14 -12.37 14.00
N TRP A 379 1.88 -11.61 13.18
CA TRP A 379 2.69 -10.50 13.64
C TRP A 379 1.84 -9.43 14.34
N HIS A 380 0.70 -9.04 13.76
CA HIS A 380 -0.24 -8.11 14.39
C HIS A 380 -0.76 -8.64 15.74
N ALA A 381 -1.15 -9.91 15.81
CA ALA A 381 -1.60 -10.51 17.08
C ALA A 381 -0.49 -10.54 18.13
N HIS A 382 0.77 -10.75 17.73
CA HIS A 382 1.92 -10.63 18.61
C HIS A 382 2.09 -9.19 19.12
N LYS A 383 2.00 -8.17 18.25
CA LYS A 383 2.09 -6.76 18.66
C LYS A 383 0.97 -6.35 19.62
N VAL A 384 -0.25 -6.83 19.42
CA VAL A 384 -1.36 -6.61 20.35
C VAL A 384 -1.02 -7.14 21.75
N ARG A 385 -0.57 -8.39 21.86
CA ARG A 385 -0.21 -9.00 23.15
C ARG A 385 1.00 -8.34 23.79
N GLN A 386 1.99 -7.96 23.00
CA GLN A 386 3.24 -7.40 23.46
C GLN A 386 3.09 -5.95 23.96
N TYR A 387 2.36 -5.10 23.23
CA TYR A 387 2.34 -3.67 23.47
C TYR A 387 0.97 -3.13 23.93
N ILE A 388 -0.13 -3.66 23.41
CA ILE A 388 -1.47 -3.07 23.60
C ILE A 388 -2.13 -3.62 24.86
N GLU A 389 -2.25 -4.95 24.99
CA GLU A 389 -2.90 -5.57 26.15
C GLU A 389 -2.32 -5.13 27.51
N PRO A 390 -0.97 -4.99 27.68
CA PRO A 390 -0.42 -4.50 28.94
C PRO A 390 -0.78 -3.04 29.23
N VAL A 391 -0.92 -2.22 28.19
CA VAL A 391 -1.30 -0.81 28.30
C VAL A 391 -2.77 -0.68 28.67
N LEU A 392 -3.66 -1.44 28.04
CA LEU A 392 -5.11 -1.40 28.29
C LEU A 392 -5.47 -1.75 29.74
N LYS A 393 -4.66 -2.58 30.41
CA LYS A 393 -4.83 -2.88 31.84
C LYS A 393 -4.61 -1.66 32.76
N LYS A 394 -3.88 -0.64 32.28
CA LYS A 394 -3.49 0.55 33.07
C LYS A 394 -4.15 1.84 32.57
N ASN A 395 -4.34 1.96 31.26
CA ASN A 395 -4.91 3.12 30.59
C ASN A 395 -6.01 2.61 29.64
N PRO A 396 -7.30 2.83 29.93
CA PRO A 396 -8.39 2.36 29.09
C PRO A 396 -8.50 3.22 27.82
N LEU A 397 -7.62 2.95 26.86
CA LEU A 397 -7.69 3.51 25.51
C LEU A 397 -8.77 2.79 24.71
N THR A 398 -9.47 3.55 23.86
CA THR A 398 -10.28 2.94 22.80
C THR A 398 -9.36 2.50 21.68
N VAL A 399 -9.36 1.22 21.31
CA VAL A 399 -8.55 0.72 20.19
C VAL A 399 -9.39 0.67 18.92
N LEU A 400 -8.84 1.24 17.86
CA LEU A 400 -9.46 1.38 16.55
C LEU A 400 -8.71 0.52 15.53
N VAL A 401 -9.42 -0.14 14.64
CA VAL A 401 -8.88 -0.89 13.50
C VAL A 401 -9.42 -0.26 12.23
N LEU A 402 -8.54 0.32 11.43
CA LEU A 402 -8.83 0.82 10.09
C LEU A 402 -8.25 -0.16 9.07
N ASP A 403 -9.13 -0.84 8.35
CA ASP A 403 -8.77 -1.81 7.31
C ASP A 403 -9.24 -1.36 5.93
N TYR A 404 -8.56 -1.82 4.89
CA TYR A 404 -8.81 -1.39 3.51
C TYR A 404 -9.45 -2.49 2.68
N ALA A 405 -10.58 -2.19 2.04
CA ALA A 405 -11.30 -3.10 1.16
C ALA A 405 -12.10 -2.33 0.11
N LYS A 406 -12.58 -3.03 -0.92
CA LYS A 406 -13.63 -2.51 -1.81
C LYS A 406 -14.98 -2.51 -1.07
N PRO A 407 -15.91 -1.58 -1.36
CA PRO A 407 -17.19 -1.49 -0.65
C PRO A 407 -18.07 -2.73 -0.80
N ASP A 408 -17.89 -3.51 -1.87
CA ASP A 408 -18.65 -4.72 -2.19
C ASP A 408 -17.95 -6.01 -1.74
N ASP A 409 -16.75 -5.93 -1.15
CA ASP A 409 -16.03 -7.08 -0.60
C ASP A 409 -16.52 -7.44 0.81
N PHE A 410 -17.84 -7.66 0.93
CA PHE A 410 -18.50 -7.95 2.20
C PHE A 410 -17.88 -9.13 2.94
N LYS A 411 -17.33 -10.11 2.20
CA LYS A 411 -16.68 -11.29 2.78
C LYS A 411 -15.42 -10.89 3.55
N ASN A 412 -14.51 -10.15 2.93
CA ASN A 412 -13.27 -9.75 3.59
C ASN A 412 -13.52 -8.68 4.65
N ILE A 413 -14.47 -7.77 4.43
CA ILE A 413 -14.88 -6.79 5.45
C ILE A 413 -15.47 -7.49 6.68
N GLN A 414 -16.34 -8.49 6.52
CA GLN A 414 -16.88 -9.26 7.65
C GLN A 414 -15.76 -10.01 8.38
N ALA A 415 -14.83 -10.64 7.66
CA ALA A 415 -13.70 -11.34 8.28
C ALA A 415 -12.81 -10.40 9.10
N ALA A 416 -12.57 -9.19 8.59
CA ALA A 416 -11.84 -8.14 9.28
C ALA A 416 -12.58 -7.62 10.52
N ALA A 417 -13.89 -7.39 10.41
CA ALA A 417 -14.75 -7.01 11.53
C ALA A 417 -14.79 -8.08 12.64
N ASP A 418 -14.91 -9.36 12.27
CA ASP A 418 -14.89 -10.48 13.21
C ASP A 418 -13.56 -10.57 13.96
N ARG A 419 -12.45 -10.36 13.24
CA ARG A 419 -11.12 -10.33 13.85
C ARG A 419 -10.97 -9.15 14.82
N ALA A 420 -11.31 -7.93 14.41
CA ALA A 420 -11.28 -6.76 15.30
C ALA A 420 -12.15 -6.97 16.55
N ALA A 421 -13.37 -7.50 16.39
CA ALA A 421 -14.27 -7.82 17.49
C ALA A 421 -13.70 -8.89 18.44
N THR A 422 -12.94 -9.86 17.93
CA THR A 422 -12.25 -10.88 18.75
C THR A 422 -11.24 -10.27 19.72
N PHE A 423 -10.59 -9.18 19.33
CA PHE A 423 -9.67 -8.43 20.20
C PHE A 423 -10.38 -7.32 21.00
N GLY A 424 -11.69 -7.12 20.81
CA GLY A 424 -12.47 -6.07 21.47
C GLY A 424 -12.22 -4.67 20.92
N PHE A 425 -11.83 -4.55 19.65
CA PHE A 425 -11.49 -3.28 19.00
C PHE A 425 -12.66 -2.76 18.16
N LEU A 426 -12.78 -1.43 18.05
CA LEU A 426 -13.70 -0.82 17.09
C LEU A 426 -13.17 -1.01 15.68
N PHE A 427 -14.06 -1.19 14.71
CA PHE A 427 -13.71 -1.51 13.33
C PHE A 427 -14.31 -0.51 12.35
N ALA A 428 -13.51 -0.09 11.38
CA ALA A 428 -13.95 0.59 10.18
C ALA A 428 -13.24 -0.03 8.96
N SER A 429 -13.95 -0.08 7.84
CA SER A 429 -13.35 -0.39 6.54
C SER A 429 -13.59 0.74 5.57
N ALA A 430 -12.57 1.09 4.80
CA ALA A 430 -12.56 2.23 3.89
C ALA A 430 -11.76 1.91 2.60
N PRO A 431 -11.89 2.71 1.52
CA PRO A 431 -10.92 2.67 0.43
C PRO A 431 -9.57 3.23 0.90
N ILE A 432 -8.47 2.88 0.21
CA ILE A 432 -7.12 3.29 0.62
C ILE A 432 -6.92 4.81 0.68
N PHE A 433 -7.65 5.58 -0.13
CA PHE A 433 -7.58 7.04 -0.13
C PHE A 433 -8.52 7.72 0.87
N LEU A 434 -9.34 6.94 1.60
CA LEU A 434 -10.28 7.46 2.60
C LEU A 434 -11.27 8.48 2.03
N ASP A 435 -11.56 8.41 0.74
CA ASP A 435 -12.37 9.36 -0.03
C ASP A 435 -13.83 8.88 -0.22
N ASP A 436 -14.18 7.75 0.41
CA ASP A 436 -15.55 7.23 0.46
C ASP A 436 -15.97 6.79 1.87
N VAL A 437 -17.26 6.93 2.17
CA VAL A 437 -17.92 6.50 3.41
C VAL A 437 -18.76 5.25 3.15
N TYR A 438 -18.35 4.12 3.72
CA TYR A 438 -19.15 2.91 3.68
C TYR A 438 -20.25 3.01 4.73
N ILE A 439 -21.49 2.72 4.33
CA ILE A 439 -22.58 2.49 5.29
C ILE A 439 -22.68 0.98 5.44
N ASN A 440 -21.82 0.44 6.28
CA ASN A 440 -21.78 -1.00 6.52
C ASN A 440 -22.39 -1.29 7.90
N ASP A 441 -23.58 -1.88 7.91
CA ASP A 441 -24.21 -2.46 9.11
C ASP A 441 -23.50 -3.76 9.57
N ILE A 442 -22.21 -3.88 9.27
CA ILE A 442 -21.39 -5.04 9.57
C ILE A 442 -21.06 -5.02 11.06
N VAL A 443 -21.67 -5.95 11.78
CA VAL A 443 -21.36 -6.20 13.18
C VAL A 443 -20.37 -7.35 13.24
N GLY A 444 -19.17 -7.06 13.75
CA GLY A 444 -18.13 -8.07 13.98
C GLY A 444 -18.57 -9.10 15.02
N LYS A 445 -18.32 -10.37 14.74
CA LYS A 445 -18.62 -11.50 15.61
C LYS A 445 -17.30 -12.10 16.11
N PRO A 446 -16.99 -12.02 17.42
CA PRO A 446 -15.79 -12.64 17.97
C PRO A 446 -15.68 -14.12 17.61
N ASP A 447 -14.51 -14.55 17.16
CA ASP A 447 -14.20 -15.91 16.77
C ASP A 447 -12.81 -16.32 17.30
N PRO A 448 -12.74 -17.30 18.23
CA PRO A 448 -11.47 -17.75 18.82
C PRO A 448 -10.40 -18.20 17.83
N ARG A 449 -10.76 -18.53 16.58
CA ARG A 449 -9.76 -18.87 15.55
C ARG A 449 -8.77 -17.74 15.32
N TRP A 450 -9.18 -16.49 15.50
CA TRP A 450 -8.33 -15.32 15.31
C TRP A 450 -7.29 -15.11 16.42
N LEU A 451 -7.42 -15.85 17.54
CA LEU A 451 -6.41 -15.90 18.60
C LEU A 451 -5.32 -16.93 18.32
N GLN A 452 -5.56 -17.87 17.40
CA GLN A 452 -4.61 -18.92 17.03
C GLN A 452 -3.63 -18.43 15.96
N LYS A 453 -2.54 -19.18 15.76
CA LYS A 453 -1.58 -18.94 14.67
C LYS A 453 -2.28 -19.17 13.32
N GLN A 454 -2.25 -18.16 12.45
CA GLN A 454 -2.85 -18.20 11.12
C GLN A 454 -1.87 -18.80 10.10
N ALA A 455 -0.57 -18.51 10.22
CA ALA A 455 0.44 -18.98 9.28
C ALA A 455 0.75 -20.46 9.46
N THR A 456 0.63 -21.20 8.37
CA THR A 456 1.13 -22.58 8.21
C THR A 456 2.15 -22.60 7.08
N PRO A 457 3.09 -23.56 7.05
CA PRO A 457 4.01 -23.69 5.92
C PRO A 457 3.27 -23.74 4.57
N GLN A 458 2.16 -24.47 4.52
CA GLN A 458 1.31 -24.57 3.33
C GLN A 458 0.70 -23.22 2.92
N SER A 459 0.19 -22.43 3.86
CA SER A 459 -0.40 -21.12 3.54
C SER A 459 0.62 -20.08 3.09
N MET A 460 1.91 -20.31 3.36
CA MET A 460 3.03 -19.46 2.91
C MET A 460 3.76 -20.03 1.69
N SER A 461 3.29 -21.17 1.15
CA SER A 461 3.98 -21.85 0.06
C SER A 461 3.70 -21.20 -1.30
N PHE A 462 4.65 -21.37 -2.22
CA PHE A 462 4.53 -20.98 -3.62
C PHE A 462 4.83 -22.17 -4.51
N THR A 463 3.92 -22.49 -5.43
CA THR A 463 4.12 -23.57 -6.40
C THR A 463 4.62 -22.97 -7.71
N LEU A 464 5.76 -23.47 -8.21
CA LEU A 464 6.35 -22.97 -9.44
C LEU A 464 5.42 -23.22 -10.65
N PRO A 465 5.03 -22.16 -11.39
CA PRO A 465 4.23 -22.30 -12.59
C PRO A 465 5.04 -22.80 -13.79
N GLU A 466 6.37 -22.68 -13.73
CA GLU A 466 7.32 -23.12 -14.75
C GLU A 466 8.64 -23.58 -14.12
N ALA A 467 9.53 -24.15 -14.92
CA ALA A 467 10.86 -24.51 -14.43
C ALA A 467 11.74 -23.26 -14.35
N VAL A 468 12.29 -22.96 -13.17
CA VAL A 468 13.12 -21.77 -12.91
C VAL A 468 14.19 -22.08 -11.88
N ASN A 469 15.34 -21.42 -11.97
CA ASN A 469 16.50 -21.65 -11.09
C ASN A 469 16.95 -23.13 -11.02
N GLY A 470 16.67 -23.89 -12.08
CA GLY A 470 16.92 -25.33 -12.18
C GLY A 470 16.00 -26.19 -11.31
N PHE A 471 14.93 -25.63 -10.73
CA PHE A 471 13.84 -26.40 -10.14
C PHE A 471 12.79 -26.76 -11.20
N PRO A 472 12.23 -27.98 -11.16
CA PRO A 472 11.19 -28.39 -12.11
C PRO A 472 9.85 -27.65 -11.87
N ILE A 473 9.05 -27.54 -12.92
CA ILE A 473 7.66 -27.07 -12.83
C ILE A 473 6.88 -27.84 -11.77
N GLY A 474 6.06 -27.12 -10.99
CA GLY A 474 5.27 -27.70 -9.91
C GLY A 474 6.06 -28.03 -8.65
N THR A 475 7.32 -27.57 -8.53
CA THR A 475 8.04 -27.55 -7.24
C THR A 475 7.28 -26.67 -6.25
N VAL A 476 7.07 -27.16 -5.04
CA VAL A 476 6.47 -26.40 -3.95
C VAL A 476 7.59 -25.84 -3.08
N VAL A 477 7.73 -24.52 -3.09
CA VAL A 477 8.63 -23.77 -2.22
C VAL A 477 7.88 -23.42 -0.94
N MET A 478 8.38 -23.84 0.21
CA MET A 478 7.66 -23.80 1.47
C MET A 478 8.57 -23.35 2.60
N PRO A 479 8.27 -22.24 3.28
CA PRO A 479 9.03 -21.80 4.45
C PRO A 479 8.41 -22.33 5.76
N SER A 480 9.20 -22.38 6.83
CA SER A 480 8.67 -22.59 8.18
C SER A 480 7.89 -21.37 8.69
N THR A 481 8.40 -20.17 8.40
CA THR A 481 7.85 -18.87 8.78
C THR A 481 8.19 -17.80 7.74
N CYS A 482 7.43 -16.71 7.71
CA CYS A 482 7.78 -15.49 6.97
C CYS A 482 7.72 -14.30 7.92
N TYR A 483 8.67 -13.39 7.80
CA TYR A 483 8.54 -12.06 8.39
C TYR A 483 7.34 -11.34 7.76
N GLY A 484 6.71 -10.41 8.49
CA GLY A 484 5.55 -9.66 7.97
C GLY A 484 5.88 -8.95 6.66
N GLY A 485 5.01 -9.09 5.64
CA GLY A 485 5.22 -8.52 4.31
C GLY A 485 6.16 -9.30 3.37
N TYR A 486 6.87 -10.33 3.85
CA TYR A 486 7.68 -11.20 2.99
C TYR A 486 6.89 -12.38 2.43
N THR A 487 7.28 -12.81 1.23
CA THR A 487 6.84 -14.07 0.60
C THR A 487 8.05 -14.90 0.20
N VAL A 488 7.86 -16.17 -0.16
CA VAL A 488 8.95 -17.03 -0.67
C VAL A 488 9.24 -16.85 -2.16
N LYS A 489 8.42 -16.10 -2.90
CA LYS A 489 8.58 -15.92 -4.35
C LYS A 489 9.99 -15.44 -4.75
N PRO A 490 10.63 -14.49 -4.04
CA PRO A 490 11.96 -14.01 -4.40
C PRO A 490 13.04 -15.10 -4.49
N VAL A 491 12.91 -16.18 -3.73
CA VAL A 491 13.95 -17.23 -3.70
C VAL A 491 14.06 -17.99 -5.03
N VAL A 492 13.04 -17.88 -5.89
CA VAL A 492 12.90 -18.63 -7.15
C VAL A 492 12.54 -17.74 -8.35
N ASP A 493 12.58 -16.42 -8.22
CA ASP A 493 12.15 -15.48 -9.28
C ASP A 493 13.11 -15.38 -10.48
N GLY A 494 14.35 -15.85 -10.35
CA GLY A 494 15.36 -15.78 -11.40
C GLY A 494 16.02 -14.41 -11.57
N ILE A 495 15.69 -13.41 -10.74
CA ILE A 495 16.18 -12.04 -10.89
C ILE A 495 17.61 -11.93 -10.37
N ALA A 496 18.55 -11.65 -11.28
CA ALA A 496 19.97 -11.53 -10.95
C ALA A 496 20.35 -10.17 -10.34
N ASN A 497 19.82 -9.06 -10.89
CA ASN A 497 20.07 -7.72 -10.37
C ASN A 497 18.91 -7.26 -9.50
N ARG A 498 19.15 -7.17 -8.19
CA ARG A 498 18.14 -6.84 -7.18
C ARG A 498 18.28 -5.42 -6.62
N ALA A 499 19.18 -4.60 -7.17
CA ALA A 499 19.53 -3.29 -6.61
C ALA A 499 18.35 -2.29 -6.62
N ALA A 500 17.44 -2.42 -7.59
CA ALA A 500 16.26 -1.55 -7.72
C ALA A 500 14.99 -2.16 -7.13
N LEU A 501 15.06 -3.38 -6.57
CA LEU A 501 13.90 -4.04 -5.99
C LEU A 501 13.65 -3.54 -4.58
N HIS A 502 12.37 -3.51 -4.20
CA HIS A 502 12.02 -3.33 -2.80
C HIS A 502 12.58 -4.49 -1.96
N TRP A 503 12.91 -4.24 -0.68
CA TRP A 503 13.58 -5.23 0.16
C TRP A 503 12.79 -6.53 0.34
N SER A 504 11.45 -6.48 0.24
CA SER A 504 10.57 -7.66 0.33
C SER A 504 10.50 -8.45 -0.97
N GLU A 505 10.91 -7.87 -2.10
CA GLU A 505 11.02 -8.50 -3.41
C GLU A 505 12.45 -9.01 -3.67
N SER A 506 13.44 -8.44 -3.00
CA SER A 506 14.84 -8.83 -3.18
C SER A 506 15.19 -10.13 -2.46
N ALA A 507 14.38 -10.58 -1.49
CA ALA A 507 14.66 -11.78 -0.71
C ALA A 507 13.43 -12.30 0.04
N TRP A 508 13.52 -13.52 0.57
CA TRP A 508 12.65 -14.04 1.63
C TRP A 508 13.35 -13.94 2.98
N ALA A 509 12.65 -13.43 4.00
CA ALA A 509 13.09 -13.42 5.39
C ALA A 509 12.15 -14.24 6.29
N SER A 510 12.72 -15.02 7.20
CA SER A 510 11.96 -15.71 8.24
C SER A 510 11.47 -14.77 9.32
N ALA A 511 10.40 -15.16 10.03
CA ALA A 511 10.05 -14.49 11.28
C ALA A 511 11.16 -14.71 12.32
N GLU A 512 11.45 -13.69 13.13
CA GLU A 512 12.47 -13.76 14.17
C GLU A 512 11.89 -14.19 15.51
N VAL A 513 11.65 -15.50 15.65
CA VAL A 513 11.14 -16.08 16.89
C VAL A 513 12.28 -16.77 17.63
N GLN A 514 12.54 -16.32 18.85
CA GLN A 514 13.60 -16.91 19.68
C GLN A 514 13.27 -18.36 20.03
N GLY A 515 14.24 -19.25 19.85
CA GLY A 515 14.13 -20.66 20.23
C GLY A 515 13.44 -21.55 19.19
N GLU A 516 13.04 -21.02 18.04
CA GLU A 516 12.49 -21.80 16.93
C GLU A 516 13.54 -22.07 15.85
N ASP A 517 13.53 -23.28 15.32
CA ASP A 517 14.26 -23.63 14.11
C ASP A 517 13.57 -23.00 12.89
N VAL A 518 14.37 -22.60 11.90
CA VAL A 518 13.90 -21.98 10.67
C VAL A 518 14.27 -22.85 9.48
N TRP A 519 13.37 -23.04 8.53
CA TRP A 519 13.69 -23.79 7.33
C TRP A 519 12.99 -23.29 6.07
N LEU A 520 13.62 -23.53 4.92
CA LEU A 520 13.07 -23.31 3.58
C LEU A 520 13.19 -24.60 2.78
N ALA A 521 12.06 -25.16 2.37
CA ALA A 521 11.98 -26.43 1.66
C ALA A 521 11.52 -26.24 0.20
N PHE A 522 12.03 -27.10 -0.66
CA PHE A 522 11.68 -27.23 -2.08
C PHE A 522 11.26 -28.69 -2.27
N GLU A 523 9.98 -28.95 -2.49
CA GLU A 523 9.45 -30.31 -2.69
C GLU A 523 9.06 -30.56 -4.15
N PHE A 524 9.45 -31.71 -4.68
CA PHE A 524 9.32 -32.07 -6.10
C PHE A 524 8.26 -33.14 -6.29
N LYS A 525 7.44 -33.01 -7.34
CA LYS A 525 6.52 -34.09 -7.77
C LYS A 525 7.26 -35.32 -8.28
N LYS A 526 8.41 -35.11 -8.95
CA LYS A 526 9.28 -36.18 -9.46
C LYS A 526 10.64 -36.10 -8.77
N PRO A 527 11.16 -37.20 -8.20
CA PRO A 527 12.47 -37.21 -7.58
C PRO A 527 13.56 -36.67 -8.53
N GLN A 528 14.51 -35.94 -7.96
CA GLN A 528 15.71 -35.44 -8.61
C GLN A 528 16.92 -36.24 -8.11
N GLN A 529 18.06 -36.16 -8.80
CA GLN A 529 19.30 -36.80 -8.39
C GLN A 529 20.50 -35.91 -8.77
N GLY A 530 21.56 -35.96 -7.96
CA GLY A 530 22.81 -35.23 -8.17
C GLY A 530 22.65 -33.70 -8.18
N GLY A 531 23.71 -33.02 -8.58
CA GLY A 531 23.78 -31.57 -8.80
C GLY A 531 24.44 -30.80 -7.67
N ARG A 532 24.23 -29.48 -7.66
CA ARG A 532 24.66 -28.56 -6.61
C ARG A 532 23.54 -27.61 -6.22
N LEU A 533 23.47 -27.29 -4.93
CA LEU A 533 22.60 -26.24 -4.41
C LEU A 533 23.41 -24.95 -4.25
N LYS A 534 22.99 -23.89 -4.95
CA LYS A 534 23.49 -22.55 -4.75
C LYS A 534 22.50 -21.77 -3.89
N ILE A 535 22.98 -21.17 -2.81
CA ILE A 535 22.23 -20.29 -1.92
C ILE A 535 22.85 -18.90 -2.03
N THR A 536 22.09 -17.93 -2.51
CA THR A 536 22.45 -16.52 -2.47
C THR A 536 21.79 -15.89 -1.26
N TRP A 537 22.59 -15.46 -0.29
CA TRP A 537 22.13 -14.80 0.93
C TRP A 537 21.78 -13.35 0.66
N ALA A 538 20.79 -12.83 1.38
CA ALA A 538 20.42 -11.42 1.28
C ALA A 538 21.54 -10.52 1.80
N THR A 539 21.58 -9.29 1.30
CA THR A 539 22.54 -8.26 1.73
C THR A 539 21.82 -7.08 2.34
N ASP A 540 22.43 -6.50 3.37
CA ASP A 540 22.00 -5.25 3.98
C ASP A 540 23.20 -4.28 3.99
N GLN A 541 23.04 -3.11 3.39
CA GLN A 541 24.12 -2.14 3.15
C GLN A 541 25.40 -2.79 2.57
N GLY A 542 25.22 -3.69 1.60
CA GLY A 542 26.31 -4.44 0.95
C GLY A 542 26.91 -5.57 1.78
N LYS A 543 26.49 -5.78 3.04
CA LYS A 543 26.96 -6.87 3.90
C LYS A 543 26.03 -8.07 3.82
N ALA A 544 26.59 -9.25 3.56
CA ALA A 544 25.83 -10.49 3.49
C ALA A 544 25.31 -10.92 4.87
N GLN A 545 24.02 -11.23 4.94
CA GLN A 545 23.34 -11.72 6.14
C GLN A 545 23.29 -13.25 6.11
N VAL A 546 24.48 -13.86 6.16
CA VAL A 546 24.66 -15.31 6.09
C VAL A 546 24.37 -15.95 7.46
N SER A 547 23.60 -17.03 7.48
CA SER A 547 23.42 -17.84 8.69
C SER A 547 24.76 -18.39 9.20
N GLN A 548 25.05 -18.18 10.48
CA GLN A 548 26.27 -18.69 11.13
C GLN A 548 26.34 -20.22 11.11
N ARG A 549 25.19 -20.90 11.16
CA ARG A 549 25.06 -22.35 11.04
C ARG A 549 23.77 -22.75 10.34
N TYR A 550 23.85 -23.68 9.40
CA TYR A 550 22.69 -24.27 8.74
C TYR A 550 23.05 -25.64 8.13
N GLN A 551 22.05 -26.48 7.94
CA GLN A 551 22.15 -27.73 7.21
C GLN A 551 21.50 -27.62 5.83
N VAL A 552 22.06 -28.34 4.86
CA VAL A 552 21.33 -28.71 3.64
C VAL A 552 20.86 -30.14 3.82
N GLN A 553 19.56 -30.34 3.62
CA GLN A 553 18.88 -31.61 3.77
C GLN A 553 18.23 -32.03 2.46
N ILE A 554 18.12 -33.34 2.24
CA ILE A 554 17.32 -33.92 1.16
C ILE A 554 16.20 -34.78 1.72
N LYS A 555 15.10 -34.90 0.98
CA LYS A 555 13.96 -35.76 1.34
C LYS A 555 14.07 -37.09 0.61
N VAL A 556 14.37 -38.17 1.33
CA VAL A 556 14.48 -39.54 0.81
C VAL A 556 13.42 -40.40 1.48
N ASN A 557 12.57 -41.05 0.70
CA ASN A 557 11.45 -41.86 1.20
C ASN A 557 10.57 -41.12 2.23
N GLY A 558 10.36 -39.82 2.02
CA GLY A 558 9.57 -38.96 2.90
C GLY A 558 10.30 -38.42 4.13
N VAL A 559 11.55 -38.85 4.39
CA VAL A 559 12.36 -38.45 5.55
C VAL A 559 13.43 -37.45 5.14
N TRP A 560 13.57 -36.37 5.91
CA TRP A 560 14.65 -35.40 5.71
C TRP A 560 15.97 -35.92 6.29
N GLN A 561 17.05 -35.83 5.52
CA GLN A 561 18.39 -36.29 5.90
C GLN A 561 19.42 -35.19 5.62
N ASP A 562 20.31 -34.93 6.57
CA ASP A 562 21.41 -33.98 6.41
C ASP A 562 22.41 -34.49 5.37
N VAL A 563 22.77 -33.64 4.41
CA VAL A 563 23.83 -33.89 3.43
C VAL A 563 24.96 -32.88 3.54
N VAL A 564 24.72 -31.74 4.20
CA VAL A 564 25.72 -30.73 4.55
C VAL A 564 25.39 -30.16 5.94
N ASP A 565 26.40 -29.99 6.79
CA ASP A 565 26.36 -29.12 7.99
C ASP A 565 27.35 -27.98 7.75
N ALA A 566 26.84 -26.78 7.48
CA ALA A 566 27.61 -25.60 7.16
C ALA A 566 27.71 -24.68 8.37
N ALA A 567 28.92 -24.20 8.66
CA ALA A 567 29.19 -23.23 9.71
C ALA A 567 30.24 -22.21 9.26
N GLY A 568 30.22 -21.01 9.87
CA GLY A 568 31.25 -19.99 9.68
C GLY A 568 31.33 -19.40 8.26
N GLN A 569 30.25 -19.50 7.48
CA GLN A 569 30.17 -18.92 6.14
C GLN A 569 30.09 -17.40 6.21
N GLN A 570 30.88 -16.70 5.40
CA GLN A 570 30.89 -15.23 5.35
C GLN A 570 30.66 -14.66 3.94
N ILE A 571 30.69 -15.51 2.91
CA ILE A 571 30.50 -15.09 1.52
C ILE A 571 29.00 -15.12 1.21
N ASN A 572 28.54 -14.15 0.44
CA ASN A 572 27.13 -13.98 0.04
C ASN A 572 26.56 -15.12 -0.80
N VAL A 573 27.39 -16.05 -1.29
CA VAL A 573 26.99 -17.23 -2.03
C VAL A 573 27.59 -18.47 -1.39
N SER A 574 26.73 -19.44 -1.07
CA SER A 574 27.13 -20.78 -0.66
C SER A 574 26.81 -21.77 -1.76
N MET A 575 27.72 -22.71 -2.02
CA MET A 575 27.57 -23.75 -3.05
C MET A 575 27.82 -25.11 -2.44
N HIS A 576 26.83 -25.99 -2.49
CA HIS A 576 26.84 -27.27 -1.79
C HIS A 576 26.57 -28.43 -2.76
N PRO A 577 27.30 -29.55 -2.67
CA PRO A 577 26.99 -30.74 -3.46
C PRO A 577 25.67 -31.36 -3.02
N LEU A 578 24.93 -31.91 -3.98
CA LEU A 578 23.77 -32.77 -3.74
C LEU A 578 24.13 -34.21 -4.14
N PRO A 579 23.70 -35.22 -3.37
CA PRO A 579 24.08 -36.60 -3.64
C PRO A 579 23.34 -37.18 -4.86
N ASP A 580 23.89 -38.24 -5.44
CA ASP A 580 23.28 -38.99 -6.56
C ASP A 580 22.09 -39.86 -6.12
N THR A 581 21.86 -40.00 -4.81
CA THR A 581 20.68 -40.71 -4.28
C THR A 581 19.41 -39.96 -4.68
N PRO A 582 18.38 -40.60 -5.27
CA PRO A 582 17.14 -39.93 -5.62
C PRO A 582 16.47 -39.26 -4.41
N TYR A 583 16.11 -37.98 -4.55
CA TYR A 583 15.47 -37.18 -3.51
C TYR A 583 14.24 -36.43 -4.03
N SER A 584 13.19 -36.37 -3.23
CA SER A 584 11.93 -35.67 -3.56
C SER A 584 11.85 -34.27 -2.97
N GLY A 585 12.91 -33.79 -2.33
CA GLY A 585 12.97 -32.41 -1.85
C GLY A 585 14.35 -32.01 -1.35
N ILE A 586 14.56 -30.70 -1.25
CA ILE A 586 15.75 -30.06 -0.68
C ILE A 586 15.27 -29.11 0.42
N ARG A 587 15.94 -29.06 1.57
CA ARG A 587 15.62 -28.13 2.67
C ARG A 587 16.88 -27.47 3.20
N ILE A 588 16.83 -26.15 3.33
CA ILE A 588 17.82 -25.36 4.06
C ILE A 588 17.28 -25.23 5.47
N HIS A 589 17.99 -25.75 6.47
CA HIS A 589 17.56 -25.80 7.86
C HIS A 589 18.53 -25.01 8.73
N GLN A 590 18.05 -24.01 9.45
CA GLN A 590 18.82 -23.25 10.43
C GLN A 590 18.31 -23.61 11.82
N PRO A 591 19.16 -24.19 12.68
CA PRO A 591 18.79 -24.39 14.07
C PRO A 591 18.56 -23.05 14.77
N ALA A 592 17.75 -23.03 15.82
CA ALA A 592 17.48 -21.84 16.63
C ALA A 592 18.78 -21.10 17.02
N GLY A 593 18.82 -19.80 16.76
CA GLY A 593 20.01 -18.97 16.99
C GLY A 593 21.12 -19.09 15.94
N GLY A 594 20.94 -19.91 14.89
CA GLY A 594 21.92 -20.14 13.83
C GLY A 594 22.01 -19.05 12.76
N GLY A 595 21.25 -17.96 12.87
CA GLY A 595 21.24 -16.83 11.94
C GLY A 595 22.50 -15.97 12.00
N PRO A 596 22.53 -14.84 11.28
CA PRO A 596 23.62 -13.86 11.33
C PRO A 596 23.89 -13.35 12.75
N THR A 597 25.13 -12.93 13.05
CA THR A 597 25.52 -12.48 14.41
C THR A 597 24.66 -11.35 14.95
N SER A 598 24.26 -10.41 14.08
CA SER A 598 23.38 -9.30 14.44
C SER A 598 21.92 -9.70 14.64
N ARG A 599 21.48 -10.81 14.02
CA ARG A 599 20.09 -11.28 13.98
C ARG A 599 20.05 -12.81 14.06
N PRO A 600 20.34 -13.41 15.23
CA PRO A 600 20.55 -14.86 15.36
C PRO A 600 19.29 -15.70 15.06
N ASN A 601 18.10 -15.10 15.07
CA ASN A 601 16.83 -15.78 14.78
C ASN A 601 16.35 -15.58 13.34
N LEU A 602 17.14 -14.91 12.48
CA LEU A 602 16.80 -14.63 11.09
C LEU A 602 17.46 -15.64 10.15
N MET A 603 16.72 -16.17 9.18
CA MET A 603 17.25 -16.71 7.93
C MET A 603 16.81 -15.78 6.80
N TRP A 604 17.75 -15.28 5.99
CA TRP A 604 17.46 -14.29 4.95
C TRP A 604 18.12 -14.67 3.62
N ILE A 605 17.31 -15.12 2.66
CA ILE A 605 17.77 -15.72 1.41
C ILE A 605 17.24 -14.91 0.23
N ALA A 606 18.14 -14.42 -0.61
CA ALA A 606 17.78 -13.72 -1.84
C ALA A 606 17.32 -14.70 -2.93
N GLN A 607 18.08 -15.77 -3.15
CA GLN A 607 17.82 -16.71 -4.22
C GLN A 607 18.37 -18.11 -3.91
N VAL A 608 17.70 -19.14 -4.41
CA VAL A 608 18.18 -20.52 -4.38
C VAL A 608 18.15 -21.08 -5.80
N GLN A 609 19.22 -21.77 -6.19
CA GLN A 609 19.32 -22.43 -7.50
C GLN A 609 19.79 -23.88 -7.33
N ARG A 610 19.13 -24.80 -8.04
CA ARG A 610 19.62 -26.16 -8.22
C ARG A 610 20.35 -26.25 -9.56
N ILE A 611 21.64 -26.49 -9.53
CA ILE A 611 22.47 -26.66 -10.73
C ILE A 611 22.55 -28.16 -11.00
N ALA A 612 21.99 -28.62 -12.13
CA ALA A 612 22.13 -30.00 -12.57
C ALA A 612 23.58 -30.30 -13.00
N HIS A 613 23.94 -31.59 -13.06
CA HIS A 613 25.22 -32.03 -13.61
C HIS A 613 25.41 -31.66 -15.07
#